data_AF-A0A263E219-F1
#
_entry.id   AF-A0A263E219-F1
#
_cell.length_a   1.000
_cell.length_b   1.000
_cell.length_c   1.000
_cell.angle_alpha   90.00
_cell.angle_beta   90.00
_cell.angle_gamma   90.00
#
_symmetry.space_group_name_H-M   'P 1'
#
loop_
_entity.id
_entity.type
_entity.pdbx_description
1 polymer ?
#
loop_
_entity_poly.entity_id
_entity_poly.type
_entity_poly.pdbx_seq_one_letter_code
_entity_poly.pdbx_strand_id
1 'polypeptide(L)' 'MTVTADEDVLAEPRPCARCSQPSLLWVAGRCADCIAQLGLQDDSAEYRSWKDDVRTEFGRK' A
#
# COMPACT_ATOMS: atom_id res chain seq x y z
N MET A 1 25.16 -13.65 4.44
CA MET A 1 24.10 -14.14 3.55
C MET A 1 24.01 -13.20 2.37
N THR A 2 24.53 -13.61 1.23
CA THR A 2 24.33 -12.92 -0.05
C THR A 2 22.94 -13.29 -0.57
N VAL A 3 22.02 -12.33 -0.59
CA VAL A 3 20.71 -12.51 -1.23
C VAL A 3 20.93 -12.35 -2.73
N THR A 4 20.93 -13.45 -3.47
CA THR A 4 20.81 -13.42 -4.93
C THR A 4 19.34 -13.15 -5.25
N ALA A 5 19.01 -11.89 -5.59
CA ALA A 5 17.70 -11.57 -6.14
C ALA A 5 17.65 -12.11 -7.57
N ASP A 6 16.79 -13.09 -7.80
CA ASP A 6 16.46 -13.57 -9.13
C ASP A 6 15.64 -12.46 -9.84
N GLU A 7 16.17 -11.91 -10.92
CA GLU A 7 15.61 -10.75 -11.62
C GLU A 7 14.27 -11.06 -12.30
N ASP A 8 13.95 -12.34 -12.50
CA ASP A 8 12.69 -12.78 -13.09
C ASP A 8 11.56 -12.94 -12.04
N VAL A 9 11.87 -12.77 -10.75
CA VAL A 9 10.87 -12.88 -9.68
C VAL A 9 10.03 -11.61 -9.61
N LEU A 10 8.79 -11.73 -10.09
CA LEU A 10 7.79 -10.68 -9.95
C LEU A 10 7.28 -10.57 -8.51
N ALA A 11 6.96 -9.34 -8.10
CA ALA A 11 6.31 -9.11 -6.81
C ALA A 11 4.91 -9.75 -6.80
N GLU A 12 4.67 -10.62 -5.83
CA GLU A 12 3.37 -11.27 -5.63
C GLU A 12 2.53 -10.48 -4.60
N PRO A 13 1.20 -10.37 -4.79
CA PRO A 13 0.33 -9.75 -3.81
C PRO A 13 0.33 -10.54 -2.50
N ARG A 14 0.43 -9.83 -1.37
CA ARG A 14 0.36 -10.44 -0.04
C ARG A 14 -0.70 -9.75 0.83
N PRO A 15 -1.37 -10.45 1.76
CA PRO A 15 -2.48 -9.89 2.55
C PRO A 15 -2.00 -8.88 3.60
N CYS A 16 -2.52 -7.65 3.59
CA CYS A 16 -2.23 -6.65 4.61
C CYS A 16 -2.52 -7.17 6.03
N ALA A 17 -1.60 -7.00 6.98
CA ALA A 17 -1.78 -7.46 8.36
C ALA A 17 -2.92 -6.75 9.12
N ARG A 18 -3.42 -5.61 8.61
CA ARG A 18 -4.53 -4.84 9.21
C ARG A 18 -5.88 -5.12 8.56
N CYS A 19 -5.96 -5.01 7.24
CA CYS A 19 -7.24 -5.05 6.50
C CYS A 19 -7.39 -6.30 5.62
N SER A 20 -6.38 -7.18 5.59
CA SER A 20 -6.34 -8.42 4.80
C SER A 20 -6.46 -8.24 3.29
N GLN A 21 -6.56 -7.01 2.78
CA GLN A 21 -6.58 -6.73 1.34
C GLN A 21 -5.24 -7.12 0.71
N PRO A 22 -5.26 -7.73 -0.49
CA PRO A 22 -4.04 -8.06 -1.22
C PRO A 22 -3.31 -6.77 -1.62
N SER A 23 -2.01 -6.71 -1.33
CA SER A 23 -1.16 -5.57 -1.67
C SER A 23 0.18 -6.06 -2.20
N LEU A 24 0.64 -5.47 -3.30
CA LEU A 24 1.98 -5.70 -3.84
C LEU A 24 3.05 -5.04 -2.99
N LEU A 25 2.77 -3.85 -2.47
CA LEU A 25 3.68 -3.10 -1.61
C LEU A 25 3.34 -3.37 -0.14
N TRP A 26 4.35 -3.78 0.62
CA TRP A 26 4.27 -4.05 2.05
C TRP A 26 5.24 -3.13 2.80
N VAL A 27 4.70 -2.12 3.47
CA VAL A 27 5.48 -1.26 4.35
C VAL A 27 5.17 -1.69 5.78
N ALA A 28 6.14 -2.28 6.47
CA ALA A 28 5.98 -2.84 7.81
C ALA A 28 4.76 -3.79 7.95
N GLY A 29 4.51 -4.63 6.94
CA GLY A 29 3.39 -5.59 6.91
C GLY A 29 2.00 -4.98 6.60
N ARG A 30 1.94 -3.70 6.21
CA ARG A 30 0.67 -3.00 5.90
C ARG A 30 0.64 -2.54 4.45
N CYS A 31 -0.56 -2.48 3.88
CA CYS A 31 -0.78 -1.86 2.58
C CYS A 31 -0.67 -0.33 2.67
N ALA A 32 -0.41 0.31 1.53
CA ALA A 32 -0.27 1.77 1.44
C ALA A 32 -1.49 2.52 2.01
N ASP A 33 -2.71 1.99 1.82
CA ASP A 33 -3.93 2.58 2.36
C ASP A 33 -3.95 2.62 3.90
N CYS A 34 -3.57 1.50 4.53
CA CYS A 34 -3.50 1.41 5.98
C CYS A 34 -2.38 2.28 6.58
N ILE A 35 -1.31 2.51 5.83
CA ILE A 35 -0.21 3.41 6.23
C ILE A 35 -0.64 4.87 6.07
N ALA A 36 -1.26 5.24 4.95
CA ALA A 36 -1.77 6.58 4.73
C ALA A 36 -2.83 6.95 5.78
N GLN A 37 -3.76 6.04 6.09
CA GLN A 37 -4.74 6.26 7.15
C GLN A 37 -4.09 6.47 8.52
N LEU A 38 -2.95 5.83 8.80
CA LEU A 38 -2.21 6.04 10.04
C LEU A 38 -1.50 7.40 10.06
N GLY A 39 -0.83 7.76 8.96
CA GLY A 39 -0.09 9.02 8.86
C GLY A 39 -0.99 10.25 8.78
N LEU A 40 -2.21 10.09 8.26
CA LEU A 40 -3.20 11.16 8.05
C LEU A 40 -4.39 11.05 9.01
N GLN A 41 -4.24 10.33 10.12
CA GLN A 41 -5.35 10.09 11.05
C GLN A 41 -5.86 11.37 11.73
N ASP A 42 -5.00 12.38 11.89
CA ASP A 42 -5.33 13.65 12.53
C ASP A 42 -6.16 14.57 11.63
N ASP A 43 -6.14 14.35 10.30
CA ASP A 43 -6.96 15.05 9.33
C ASP A 43 -7.64 14.09 8.33
N SER A 44 -8.89 13.77 8.63
CA SER A 44 -9.72 12.92 7.75
C SER A 44 -9.96 13.52 6.35
N ALA A 45 -9.86 14.84 6.18
CA ALA A 45 -10.01 15.49 4.88
C ALA A 45 -8.75 15.28 4.03
N GLU A 46 -7.57 15.36 4.65
CA GLU A 46 -6.29 15.07 4.01
C GLU A 46 -6.24 13.61 3.52
N TYR A 47 -6.64 12.64 4.36
CA TYR A 47 -6.75 11.24 3.94
C TYR A 47 -7.69 11.05 2.74
N ARG A 48 -8.83 11.75 2.72
CA ARG A 48 -9.78 11.69 1.60
C ARG A 48 -9.20 12.30 0.33
N SER A 49 -8.54 13.46 0.43
CA SER A 49 -7.87 14.09 -0.70
C SER A 49 -6.83 13.16 -1.30
N TRP A 50 -5.97 12.56 -0.47
CA TRP A 50 -4.99 11.58 -0.91
C TRP A 50 -5.63 10.38 -1.64
N LYS A 51 -6.73 9.83 -1.11
CA LYS A 51 -7.45 8.72 -1.78
C LYS A 51 -8.00 9.12 -3.14
N ASP A 52 -8.49 10.34 -3.28
CA ASP A 52 -9.05 10.84 -4.53
C ASP A 52 -7.95 11.13 -5.56
N ASP A 53 -6.79 11.65 -5.13
CA ASP A 53 -5.61 11.81 -5.97
C ASP A 53 -5.13 10.46 -6.51
N VAL A 54 -4.98 9.45 -5.65
CA VAL A 54 -4.59 8.09 -6.04
C VAL A 54 -5.60 7.48 -7.03
N ARG A 55 -6.90 7.69 -6.82
CA ARG A 55 -7.94 7.20 -7.75
C ARG A 55 -7.88 7.91 -9.10
N THR A 56 -7.58 9.20 -9.10
CA THR A 56 -7.49 10.02 -10.31
C THR A 56 -6.28 9.60 -11.14
N GLU A 57 -5.14 9.36 -10.50
CA GLU A 57 -3.89 9.01 -11.18
C GLU A 57 -3.87 7.56 -11.68
N PHE A 58 -4.34 6.60 -10.88
CA PHE A 58 -4.19 5.17 -11.16
C PHE A 58 -5.50 4.45 -11.50
N GLY A 59 -6.64 5.15 -11.49
CA GLY A 59 -7.97 4.58 -11.69
C GLY A 59 -8.50 3.81 -10.48
N ARG A 60 -9.62 3.10 -10.69
CA ARG A 60 -10.17 2.17 -9.69
C ARG A 60 -9.39 0.86 -9.74
N LYS A 61 -8.67 0.53 -8.67
CA LYS A 61 -8.44 -0.86 -8.28
C LYS A 61 -9.59 -1.31 -7.39
#